data_AF-A0A5E4Z7N9-F1
#
_entry.id   AF-A0A5E4Z7N9-F1
#
_cell.length_a   1.000
_cell.length_b   1.000
_cell.length_c   1.000
_cell.angle_alpha   90.00
_cell.angle_beta   90.00
_cell.angle_gamma   90.00
#
_symmetry.space_group_name_H-M   'P 1'
#
loop_
_entity.id
_entity.type
_entity.pdbx_description
1 polymer ?
#
loop_
_entity_poly.entity_id
_entity_poly.type
_entity_poly.pdbx_seq_one_letter_code
_entity_poly.pdbx_strand_id
1 'polypeptide(L)'
;MGWNDRMDDVNQYDLPPEAFLPRKNVVGPRDLNERWLVTAPRESQVVALRAWFTDRYCDPAIDTPYNGQEGGYLFVHGGPYSPDDELNQQFGDVVPDDVIQEVAGDLESEVGDNWAPIYHEREEEDWEWDEPDVPASDVPLARLKARLQEGNAVMTLTGDPAAQALATQLVYVQTLGALEAFLYETALYWLDQDDERVKNCITLLPTFSQQTISLREIFTEYEGLRAKVREYLYHLVWHRWKDVSPLYEKGLGVALPSTKDFQDALQARHDIVHRSGTDKEGNPVVISENDVRQLSGQVEAFCGQVAAQFDTGF
;
A
#
# COMPACT_ATOMS: atom_id res chain seq x y z
N MET A 1 14.38 -17.71 -2.61
CA MET A 1 13.04 -17.89 -3.26
C MET A 1 12.04 -17.21 -2.36
N GLY A 2 11.16 -16.36 -2.90
CA GLY A 2 10.31 -15.51 -2.06
C GLY A 2 9.19 -16.30 -1.37
N TRP A 3 8.62 -15.76 -0.29
CA TRP A 3 7.48 -16.38 0.42
C TRP A 3 6.30 -16.68 -0.50
N ASN A 4 6.12 -15.84 -1.53
CA ASN A 4 5.10 -16.02 -2.56
C ASN A 4 5.30 -17.27 -3.43
N ASP A 5 6.53 -17.80 -3.55
CA ASP A 5 6.81 -19.02 -4.32
C ASP A 5 6.40 -20.30 -3.54
N ARG A 6 6.07 -20.18 -2.25
CA ARG A 6 5.56 -21.27 -1.39
C ARG A 6 4.06 -21.19 -1.10
N MET A 7 3.37 -20.13 -1.55
CA MET A 7 1.92 -19.94 -1.37
C MET A 7 1.09 -21.07 -2.01
N ASP A 8 1.62 -21.73 -3.05
CA ASP A 8 0.95 -22.85 -3.71
C ASP A 8 0.95 -24.15 -2.88
N ASP A 9 1.74 -24.24 -1.80
CA ASP A 9 1.80 -25.41 -0.89
C ASP A 9 0.99 -25.23 0.42
N VAL A 10 0.41 -24.05 0.69
CA VAL A 10 -0.30 -23.75 1.96
C VAL A 10 -1.62 -24.53 2.12
N ASN A 11 -2.02 -25.29 1.09
CA ASN A 11 -3.16 -26.22 1.10
C ASN A 11 -2.77 -27.68 1.41
N GLN A 12 -1.52 -27.96 1.79
CA GLN A 12 -0.99 -29.33 1.78
C GLN A 12 -1.20 -30.12 3.09
N TYR A 13 -1.63 -29.47 4.18
CA TYR A 13 -1.88 -30.14 5.46
C TYR A 13 -3.39 -30.33 5.68
N ASP A 14 -3.83 -31.59 5.80
CA ASP A 14 -5.22 -31.98 6.07
C ASP A 14 -5.62 -31.66 7.53
N LEU A 15 -5.59 -30.37 7.86
CA LEU A 15 -5.90 -29.83 9.19
C LEU A 15 -7.19 -29.00 9.14
N PRO A 16 -8.09 -29.19 10.11
CA PRO A 16 -9.35 -28.47 10.11
C PRO A 16 -9.13 -26.98 10.49
N PRO A 17 -10.01 -26.05 10.05
CA PRO A 17 -9.82 -24.62 10.29
C PRO A 17 -9.64 -24.23 11.76
N GLU A 18 -10.26 -24.96 12.69
CA GLU A 18 -10.15 -24.75 14.13
C GLU A 18 -8.76 -25.05 14.73
N ALA A 19 -7.89 -25.73 13.97
CA ALA A 19 -6.51 -25.99 14.35
C ALA A 19 -5.65 -24.72 14.41
N PHE A 20 -6.09 -23.64 13.77
CA PHE A 20 -5.36 -22.39 13.66
C PHE A 20 -6.04 -21.26 14.43
N LEU A 21 -5.24 -20.35 15.00
CA LEU A 21 -5.73 -19.07 15.49
C LEU A 21 -6.18 -18.18 14.32
N PRO A 22 -7.11 -17.23 14.54
CA PRO A 22 -7.45 -16.23 13.55
C PRO A 22 -6.19 -15.50 13.06
N ARG A 23 -6.08 -15.26 11.75
CA ARG A 23 -4.94 -14.55 11.18
C ARG A 23 -4.81 -13.16 11.82
N LYS A 24 -3.64 -12.89 12.40
CA LYS A 24 -3.29 -11.55 12.92
C LYS A 24 -2.85 -10.60 11.79
N ASN A 25 -2.18 -11.15 10.75
CA ASN A 25 -1.72 -10.43 9.57
C ASN A 25 -2.21 -11.13 8.28
N VAL A 26 -2.34 -10.38 7.17
CA VAL A 26 -2.73 -10.92 5.86
C VAL A 26 -1.62 -11.81 5.27
N VAL A 27 -0.37 -11.46 5.56
CA VAL A 27 0.88 -12.13 5.14
C VAL A 27 1.59 -12.74 6.36
N GLY A 28 2.15 -13.94 6.21
CA GLY A 28 2.87 -14.66 7.27
C GLY A 28 2.18 -15.95 7.75
N PRO A 29 2.89 -16.77 8.56
CA PRO A 29 2.46 -18.10 8.95
C PRO A 29 1.35 -18.02 10.00
N ARG A 30 0.43 -18.99 9.99
CA ARG A 30 -0.63 -19.07 11.01
C ARG A 30 -0.09 -19.66 12.31
N ASP A 31 -0.55 -19.14 13.44
CA ASP A 31 -0.30 -19.76 14.75
C ASP A 31 -1.31 -20.90 15.00
N LEU A 32 -0.87 -21.94 15.69
CA LEU A 32 -1.73 -23.05 16.10
C LEU A 32 -2.60 -22.67 17.29
N ASN A 33 -3.82 -23.20 17.31
CA ASN A 33 -4.71 -23.09 18.45
C ASN A 33 -4.38 -24.18 19.47
N GLU A 34 -3.65 -23.82 20.53
CA GLU A 34 -3.24 -24.75 21.60
C GLU A 34 -4.42 -25.51 22.22
N ARG A 35 -5.60 -24.88 22.35
CA ARG A 35 -6.78 -25.53 22.93
C ARG A 35 -7.28 -26.67 22.05
N TRP A 36 -7.21 -26.50 20.73
CA TRP A 36 -7.51 -27.58 19.80
C TRP A 36 -6.42 -28.64 19.88
N LEU A 37 -5.14 -28.22 19.87
CA LEU A 37 -3.97 -29.09 19.83
C LEU A 37 -3.94 -30.09 21.01
N VAL A 38 -4.28 -29.65 22.24
CA VAL A 38 -4.38 -30.52 23.43
C VAL A 38 -5.42 -31.63 23.26
N THR A 39 -6.49 -31.38 22.50
CA THR A 39 -7.61 -32.31 22.31
C THR A 39 -7.55 -33.08 20.99
N ALA A 40 -6.61 -32.73 20.11
CA ALA A 40 -6.47 -33.31 18.79
C ALA A 40 -5.92 -34.75 18.87
N PRO A 41 -6.28 -35.63 17.93
CA PRO A 41 -5.63 -36.94 17.80
C PRO A 41 -4.13 -36.79 17.57
N ARG A 42 -3.34 -37.78 18.01
CA ARG A 42 -1.88 -37.80 17.84
C ARG A 42 -1.45 -37.50 16.40
N GLU A 43 -2.06 -38.15 15.42
CA GLU A 43 -1.75 -37.96 14.00
C GLU A 43 -1.95 -36.49 13.57
N SER A 44 -3.00 -35.84 14.05
CA SER A 44 -3.25 -34.42 13.77
C SER A 44 -2.28 -33.49 14.50
N GLN A 45 -1.80 -33.86 15.69
CA GLN A 45 -0.75 -33.12 16.41
C GLN A 45 0.57 -33.17 15.64
N VAL A 46 0.97 -34.35 15.16
CA VAL A 46 2.18 -34.52 14.32
C VAL A 46 2.13 -33.63 13.08
N VAL A 47 1.01 -33.68 12.35
CA VAL A 47 0.81 -32.85 11.14
C VAL A 47 0.83 -31.36 11.48
N ALA A 48 0.20 -30.95 12.59
CA ALA A 48 0.15 -29.55 13.01
C ALA A 48 1.53 -29.01 13.41
N LEU A 49 2.30 -29.75 14.23
CA LEU A 49 3.65 -29.34 14.63
C LEU A 49 4.59 -29.25 13.44
N ARG A 50 4.53 -30.24 12.53
CA ARG A 50 5.33 -30.23 11.31
C ARG A 50 5.00 -29.03 10.43
N ALA A 51 3.71 -28.77 10.20
CA ALA A 51 3.25 -27.61 9.42
C ALA A 51 3.69 -26.28 10.05
N TRP A 52 3.56 -26.15 11.38
CA TRP A 52 3.98 -24.94 12.10
C TRP A 52 5.47 -24.66 11.92
N PHE A 53 6.31 -25.69 11.97
CA PHE A 53 7.76 -25.57 11.83
C PHE A 53 8.17 -25.24 10.39
N THR A 54 7.65 -25.96 9.39
CA THR A 54 8.02 -25.76 7.98
C THR A 54 7.45 -24.47 7.37
N ASP A 55 6.43 -23.88 7.99
CA ASP A 55 5.92 -22.54 7.67
C ASP A 55 6.84 -21.40 8.17
N ARG A 56 7.75 -21.70 9.11
CA ARG A 56 8.63 -20.72 9.79
C ARG A 56 10.11 -20.94 9.52
N TYR A 57 10.52 -22.17 9.25
CA TYR A 57 11.90 -22.56 9.05
C TYR A 57 12.06 -23.33 7.74
N CYS A 58 13.21 -23.21 7.10
CA CYS A 58 13.52 -23.95 5.88
C CYS A 58 14.95 -24.49 5.87
N ASP A 59 15.20 -25.39 4.92
CA ASP A 59 16.54 -25.84 4.59
C ASP A 59 17.43 -24.62 4.29
N PRO A 60 18.57 -24.45 4.98
CA PRO A 60 19.50 -23.36 4.72
C PRO A 60 19.99 -23.32 3.27
N ALA A 61 19.98 -24.44 2.54
CA ALA A 61 20.29 -24.48 1.11
C ALA A 61 19.38 -23.61 0.24
N ILE A 62 18.17 -23.26 0.72
CA ILE A 62 17.16 -22.54 -0.07
C ILE A 62 17.40 -21.04 -0.06
N ASP A 63 17.71 -20.46 1.11
CA ASP A 63 17.71 -19.00 1.30
C ASP A 63 18.85 -18.49 2.20
N THR A 64 19.86 -19.34 2.48
CA THR A 64 21.02 -18.96 3.31
C THR A 64 22.31 -18.94 2.48
N PRO A 65 23.07 -17.82 2.47
CA PRO A 65 24.35 -17.75 1.75
C PRO A 65 25.34 -18.82 2.22
N TYR A 66 26.04 -19.48 1.28
CA TYR A 66 27.03 -20.52 1.58
C TYR A 66 28.47 -20.04 1.35
N ASN A 67 29.35 -20.20 2.35
CA ASN A 67 30.78 -19.90 2.22
C ASN A 67 31.58 -21.17 1.91
N GLY A 68 32.01 -21.30 0.65
CA GLY A 68 32.79 -22.45 0.18
C GLY A 68 34.25 -22.55 0.68
N GLN A 69 34.80 -21.49 1.30
CA GLN A 69 36.16 -21.54 1.87
C GLN A 69 36.18 -22.13 3.29
N GLU A 70 35.16 -21.83 4.09
CA GLU A 70 35.01 -22.33 5.47
C GLU A 70 34.08 -23.55 5.57
N GLY A 71 33.31 -23.85 4.51
CA GLY A 71 32.50 -25.05 4.40
C GLY A 71 31.22 -25.01 5.23
N GLY A 72 30.45 -23.91 5.18
CA GLY A 72 29.21 -23.76 5.95
C GLY A 72 28.28 -22.65 5.47
N TYR A 73 27.04 -22.68 5.97
CA TYR A 73 26.04 -21.65 5.75
C TYR A 73 26.26 -20.44 6.68
N LEU A 74 25.99 -19.24 6.17
CA LEU A 74 26.06 -17.98 6.90
C LEU A 74 24.64 -17.54 7.28
N PHE A 75 24.25 -17.80 8.54
CA PHE A 75 22.93 -17.48 9.09
C PHE A 75 22.75 -15.98 9.38
N VAL A 76 22.75 -15.16 8.33
CA VAL A 76 22.68 -13.69 8.41
C VAL A 76 21.34 -13.16 8.94
N HIS A 77 20.28 -13.98 8.90
CA HIS A 77 18.93 -13.64 9.36
C HIS A 77 18.52 -14.34 10.67
N GLY A 78 19.50 -14.90 11.39
CA GLY A 78 19.28 -15.69 12.62
C GLY A 78 19.36 -17.19 12.38
N GLY A 79 19.45 -17.95 13.47
CA GLY A 79 19.73 -19.39 13.47
C GLY A 79 21.21 -19.72 13.74
N PRO A 80 21.63 -20.98 13.57
CA PRO A 80 20.80 -22.14 13.21
C PRO A 80 19.76 -22.47 14.29
N TYR A 81 18.61 -22.99 13.86
CA TYR A 81 17.53 -23.43 14.75
C TYR A 81 17.39 -24.96 14.70
N SER A 82 17.36 -25.59 15.87
CA SER A 82 17.11 -27.03 16.00
C SER A 82 15.60 -27.28 16.04
N PRO A 83 15.07 -28.25 15.26
CA PRO A 83 13.67 -28.66 15.36
C PRO A 83 13.26 -29.06 16.77
N ASP A 84 14.12 -29.77 17.50
CA ASP A 84 13.85 -30.21 18.87
C ASP A 84 13.71 -29.02 19.82
N ASP A 85 14.68 -28.09 19.82
CA ASP A 85 14.66 -26.93 20.72
C ASP A 85 13.44 -26.04 20.47
N GLU A 86 13.14 -25.72 19.20
CA GLU A 86 12.05 -24.81 18.84
C GLU A 86 10.67 -25.41 19.13
N LEU A 87 10.48 -26.69 18.83
CA LEU A 87 9.20 -27.37 19.09
C LEU A 87 8.98 -27.60 20.59
N ASN A 88 10.01 -27.95 21.36
CA ASN A 88 9.89 -28.09 22.81
C ASN A 88 9.64 -26.74 23.48
N GLN A 89 10.32 -25.67 23.04
CA GLN A 89 10.10 -24.34 23.59
C GLN A 89 8.65 -23.88 23.40
N GLN A 90 8.05 -24.18 22.23
CA GLN A 90 6.72 -23.69 21.90
C GLN A 90 5.59 -24.62 22.37
N PHE A 91 5.79 -25.94 22.37
CA PHE A 91 4.71 -26.91 22.58
C PHE A 91 4.96 -27.94 23.69
N GLY A 92 6.10 -27.88 24.41
CA GLY A 92 6.44 -28.85 25.46
C GLY A 92 5.42 -28.94 26.60
N ASP A 93 4.71 -27.85 26.89
CA ASP A 93 3.63 -27.83 27.90
C ASP A 93 2.25 -28.22 27.34
N VAL A 94 2.14 -28.42 26.02
CA VAL A 94 0.87 -28.53 25.28
C VAL A 94 0.67 -29.91 24.66
N VAL A 95 1.75 -30.50 24.14
CA VAL A 95 1.75 -31.76 23.40
C VAL A 95 2.71 -32.73 24.09
N PRO A 96 2.40 -34.05 24.14
CA PRO A 96 3.31 -35.03 24.72
C PRO A 96 4.70 -35.02 24.09
N ASP A 97 5.75 -35.15 24.91
CA ASP A 97 7.16 -35.16 24.47
C ASP A 97 7.43 -36.17 23.35
N ASP A 98 6.80 -37.34 23.38
CA ASP A 98 7.01 -38.39 22.39
C ASP A 98 6.46 -38.03 20.99
N VAL A 99 5.55 -37.07 20.89
CA VAL A 99 5.08 -36.50 19.61
C VAL A 99 6.05 -35.45 19.11
N ILE A 100 6.58 -34.61 20.01
CA ILE A 100 7.58 -33.59 19.68
C ILE A 100 8.86 -34.26 19.14
N GLN A 101 9.34 -35.28 19.85
CA GLN A 101 10.52 -36.07 19.45
C GLN A 101 10.33 -36.77 18.10
N GLU A 102 9.12 -37.27 17.82
CA GLU A 102 8.79 -37.87 16.52
C GLU A 102 8.92 -36.84 15.39
N VAL A 103 8.29 -35.67 15.55
CA VAL A 103 8.32 -34.61 14.53
C VAL A 103 9.73 -34.03 14.36
N ALA A 104 10.43 -33.75 15.46
CA ALA A 104 11.80 -33.23 15.43
C ALA A 104 12.75 -34.23 14.74
N GLY A 105 12.67 -35.52 15.09
CA GLY A 105 13.48 -36.57 14.47
C GLY A 105 13.24 -36.71 12.97
N ASP A 106 11.98 -36.60 12.53
CA ASP A 106 11.64 -36.60 11.10
C ASP A 106 12.29 -35.41 10.38
N LEU A 107 12.15 -34.19 10.92
CA LEU A 107 12.71 -32.96 10.35
C LEU A 107 14.26 -33.00 10.31
N GLU A 108 14.88 -33.47 11.39
CA GLU A 108 16.34 -33.62 11.47
C GLU A 108 16.86 -34.69 10.51
N SER A 109 16.09 -35.75 10.24
CA SER A 109 16.48 -36.76 9.26
C SER A 109 16.46 -36.25 7.82
N GLU A 110 15.61 -35.24 7.54
CA GLU A 110 15.44 -34.65 6.21
C GLU A 110 16.53 -33.61 5.90
N VAL A 111 16.80 -32.70 6.83
CA VAL A 111 17.65 -31.51 6.59
C VAL A 111 18.80 -31.40 7.60
N GLY A 112 18.68 -32.01 8.77
CA GLY A 112 19.60 -31.86 9.90
C GLY A 112 19.08 -30.94 11.00
N ASP A 113 19.95 -30.58 11.93
CA ASP A 113 19.67 -29.76 13.12
C ASP A 113 19.89 -28.25 12.90
N ASN A 114 20.26 -27.85 11.68
CA ASN A 114 20.69 -26.49 11.36
C ASN A 114 19.73 -25.77 10.41
N TRP A 115 18.50 -25.51 10.86
CA TRP A 115 17.50 -24.85 10.04
C TRP A 115 17.66 -23.32 10.01
N ALA A 116 17.31 -22.72 8.89
CA ALA A 116 17.28 -21.26 8.73
C ALA A 116 15.85 -20.73 8.88
N PRO A 117 15.65 -19.53 9.43
CA PRO A 117 14.34 -18.90 9.46
C PRO A 117 13.92 -18.55 8.04
N ILE A 118 12.65 -18.76 7.72
CA ILE A 118 12.09 -18.27 6.48
C ILE A 118 11.96 -16.75 6.61
N TYR A 119 12.62 -16.03 5.70
CA TYR A 119 12.43 -14.61 5.58
C TYR A 119 11.05 -14.35 5.00
N HIS A 120 10.07 -14.13 5.88
CA HIS A 120 8.96 -13.28 5.52
C HIS A 120 9.58 -11.91 5.32
N GLU A 121 9.51 -11.36 4.11
CA GLU A 121 9.49 -9.92 3.98
C GLU A 121 8.32 -9.47 4.88
N ARG A 122 8.63 -9.17 6.15
CA ARG A 122 7.91 -8.16 6.87
C ARG A 122 7.99 -7.02 5.87
N GLU A 123 6.87 -6.58 5.33
CA GLU A 123 6.80 -5.22 4.84
C GLU A 123 7.25 -4.38 6.05
N GLU A 124 8.55 -4.21 6.23
CA GLU A 124 9.14 -3.00 6.75
C GLU A 124 8.87 -1.94 5.68
N GLU A 125 7.58 -1.73 5.39
CA GLU A 125 7.06 -0.49 4.90
C GLU A 125 6.84 0.39 6.14
N ASP A 126 7.92 0.60 6.90
CA ASP A 126 8.23 1.95 7.37
C ASP A 126 8.76 2.77 6.16
N TRP A 127 8.16 2.60 4.98
CA TRP A 127 7.97 3.72 4.08
C TRP A 127 7.00 4.62 4.81
N GLU A 128 7.54 5.43 5.72
CA GLU A 128 6.88 6.63 6.18
C GLU A 128 6.37 7.31 4.91
N TRP A 129 5.06 7.25 4.70
CA TRP A 129 4.42 7.82 3.51
C TRP A 129 5.00 9.23 3.38
N ASP A 130 5.71 9.53 2.29
CA ASP A 130 6.35 10.84 2.08
C ASP A 130 5.26 11.87 1.81
N GLU A 131 4.52 12.18 2.87
CA GLU A 131 3.39 13.06 2.87
C GLU A 131 3.90 14.49 2.88
N PRO A 132 3.36 15.35 2.01
CA PRO A 132 3.75 16.75 2.01
C PRO A 132 3.35 17.39 3.34
N ASP A 133 4.26 18.13 3.97
CA ASP A 133 3.91 18.99 5.09
C ASP A 133 2.99 20.12 4.59
N VAL A 134 1.77 20.21 5.13
CA VAL A 134 0.78 21.23 4.79
C VAL A 134 0.40 21.98 6.07
N PRO A 135 1.15 23.03 6.47
CA PRO A 135 0.99 23.64 7.80
C PRO A 135 -0.24 24.56 7.92
N ALA A 136 -0.87 24.94 6.81
CA ALA A 136 -2.04 25.83 6.81
C ALA A 136 -2.95 25.61 5.58
N SER A 137 -4.22 26.03 5.69
CA SER A 137 -5.25 25.81 4.67
C SER A 137 -5.00 26.53 3.34
N ASP A 138 -4.23 27.62 3.34
CA ASP A 138 -3.92 28.41 2.15
C ASP A 138 -2.69 27.90 1.39
N VAL A 139 -1.89 27.03 2.01
CA VAL A 139 -0.65 26.47 1.44
C VAL A 139 -0.89 25.71 0.13
N PRO A 140 -1.88 24.79 0.01
CA PRO A 140 -2.11 24.08 -1.25
C PRO A 140 -2.40 25.03 -2.41
N LEU A 141 -3.22 26.06 -2.20
CA LEU A 141 -3.57 27.03 -3.24
C LEU A 141 -2.37 27.91 -3.61
N ALA A 142 -1.55 28.30 -2.63
CA ALA A 142 -0.32 29.04 -2.87
C ALA A 142 0.69 28.21 -3.69
N ARG A 143 0.88 26.94 -3.34
CA ARG A 143 1.75 26.00 -4.07
C ARG A 143 1.25 25.74 -5.49
N LEU A 144 -0.07 25.59 -5.68
CA LEU A 144 -0.67 25.50 -7.01
C LEU A 144 -0.27 26.70 -7.88
N LYS A 145 -0.49 27.92 -7.39
CA LYS A 145 -0.16 29.15 -8.13
C LYS A 145 1.32 29.24 -8.48
N ALA A 146 2.19 28.86 -7.55
CA ALA A 146 3.64 28.80 -7.80
C ALA A 146 3.97 27.78 -8.92
N ARG A 147 3.44 26.56 -8.85
CA ARG A 147 3.63 25.51 -9.86
C ARG A 147 3.14 25.94 -11.25
N LEU A 148 1.99 26.61 -11.33
CA LEU A 148 1.48 27.16 -12.59
C LEU A 148 2.37 28.28 -13.14
N GLN A 149 2.93 29.13 -12.28
CA GLN A 149 3.88 30.18 -12.68
C GLN A 149 5.21 29.59 -13.18
N GLU A 150 5.73 28.55 -12.52
CA GLU A 150 6.92 27.82 -12.96
C GLU A 150 6.70 27.20 -14.35
N GLY A 151 5.54 26.57 -14.58
CA GLY A 151 5.17 26.06 -15.90
C GLY A 151 5.15 27.15 -16.98
N ASN A 152 4.57 28.31 -16.66
CA ASN A 152 4.60 29.47 -17.55
C ASN A 152 6.02 29.97 -17.82
N ALA A 153 6.92 29.91 -16.84
CA ALA A 153 8.32 30.29 -17.02
C ALA A 153 9.06 29.32 -17.95
N VAL A 154 8.80 28.01 -17.86
CA VAL A 154 9.37 26.99 -18.78
C VAL A 154 8.99 27.29 -20.23
N MET A 155 7.76 27.75 -20.49
CA MET A 155 7.34 28.13 -21.85
C MET A 155 8.08 29.35 -22.42
N THR A 156 8.77 30.14 -21.59
CA THR A 156 9.58 31.28 -22.06
C THR A 156 10.98 30.88 -22.54
N LEU A 157 11.38 29.61 -22.34
CA LEU A 157 12.68 29.12 -22.75
C LEU A 157 12.82 29.15 -24.27
N THR A 158 13.95 29.66 -24.74
CA THR A 158 14.30 29.72 -26.16
C THR A 158 15.22 28.57 -26.52
N GLY A 159 15.07 27.97 -27.71
CA GLY A 159 15.95 26.89 -28.14
C GLY A 159 15.51 26.24 -29.44
N ASP A 160 15.85 24.96 -29.59
CA ASP A 160 15.38 24.14 -30.69
C ASP A 160 13.83 24.07 -30.72
N PRO A 161 13.18 24.28 -31.87
CA PRO A 161 11.71 24.29 -31.95
C PRO A 161 11.04 22.99 -31.48
N ALA A 162 11.67 21.83 -31.70
CA ALA A 162 11.11 20.55 -31.26
C ALA A 162 11.23 20.41 -29.73
N ALA A 163 12.34 20.87 -29.15
CA ALA A 163 12.49 20.94 -27.70
C ALA A 163 11.46 21.89 -27.06
N GLN A 164 11.17 23.04 -27.68
CA GLN A 164 10.13 23.96 -27.21
C GLN A 164 8.72 23.36 -27.29
N ALA A 165 8.42 22.63 -28.36
CA ALA A 165 7.15 21.92 -28.51
C ALA A 165 6.98 20.84 -27.42
N LEU A 166 8.02 20.05 -27.16
CA LEU A 166 8.03 19.07 -26.07
C LEU A 166 7.87 19.74 -24.71
N ALA A 167 8.59 20.83 -24.45
CA ALA A 167 8.45 21.59 -23.21
C ALA A 167 7.01 22.06 -22.99
N THR A 168 6.33 22.54 -24.05
CA THR A 168 4.93 22.96 -24.00
C THR A 168 4.00 21.79 -23.61
N GLN A 169 4.20 20.61 -24.20
CA GLN A 169 3.45 19.39 -23.82
C GLN A 169 3.70 18.98 -22.37
N LEU A 170 4.96 19.04 -21.90
CA LEU A 170 5.31 18.71 -20.53
C LEU A 170 4.69 19.69 -19.52
N VAL A 171 4.66 20.98 -19.84
CA VAL A 171 3.97 21.99 -19.00
C VAL A 171 2.46 21.75 -18.99
N TYR A 172 1.86 21.34 -20.11
CA TYR A 172 0.45 20.98 -20.16
C TYR A 172 0.12 19.83 -19.19
N VAL A 173 0.93 18.77 -19.19
CA VAL A 173 0.79 17.65 -18.25
C VAL A 173 1.03 18.09 -16.80
N GLN A 174 2.07 18.91 -16.57
CA GLN A 174 2.39 19.46 -15.25
C GLN A 174 1.25 20.30 -14.67
N THR A 175 0.49 21.01 -15.52
CA THR A 175 -0.67 21.79 -15.09
C THR A 175 -1.74 20.90 -14.43
N LEU A 176 -1.97 19.70 -14.97
CA LEU A 176 -2.86 18.71 -14.36
C LEU A 176 -2.22 18.06 -13.12
N GLY A 177 -0.91 17.81 -13.13
CA GLY A 177 -0.20 17.37 -11.93
C GLY A 177 -0.30 18.37 -10.77
N ALA A 178 -0.29 19.68 -11.07
CA ALA A 178 -0.48 20.73 -10.07
C ALA A 178 -1.91 20.73 -9.49
N LEU A 179 -2.93 20.48 -10.33
CA LEU A 179 -4.32 20.24 -9.89
C LEU A 179 -4.42 19.01 -8.98
N GLU A 180 -3.83 17.88 -9.39
CA GLU A 180 -3.82 16.63 -8.61
C GLU A 180 -3.16 16.84 -7.24
N ALA A 181 -1.99 17.49 -7.19
CA ALA A 181 -1.29 17.81 -5.95
C ALA A 181 -2.10 18.76 -5.06
N PHE A 182 -2.76 19.78 -5.62
CA PHE A 182 -3.65 20.66 -4.87
C PHE A 182 -4.78 19.87 -4.20
N LEU A 183 -5.42 18.96 -4.94
CA LEU A 183 -6.54 18.17 -4.42
C LEU A 183 -6.07 17.22 -3.30
N TYR A 184 -4.90 16.62 -3.45
CA TYR A 184 -4.30 15.77 -2.42
C TYR A 184 -3.94 16.55 -1.16
N GLU A 185 -3.13 17.60 -1.30
CA GLU A 185 -2.65 18.41 -0.17
C GLU A 185 -3.81 19.06 0.59
N THR A 186 -4.86 19.50 -0.11
CA THR A 186 -6.07 20.06 0.51
C THR A 186 -6.83 19.01 1.31
N ALA A 187 -7.01 17.81 0.75
CA ALA A 187 -7.69 16.72 1.46
C ALA A 187 -6.90 16.30 2.71
N LEU A 188 -5.58 16.18 2.57
CA LEU A 188 -4.67 15.82 3.67
C LEU A 188 -4.79 16.82 4.83
N TYR A 189 -4.63 18.12 4.54
CA TYR A 189 -4.75 19.18 5.56
C TYR A 189 -6.07 19.10 6.31
N TRP A 190 -7.19 19.03 5.59
CA TRP A 190 -8.51 19.08 6.22
C TRP A 190 -8.87 17.82 7.00
N LEU A 191 -8.41 16.65 6.56
CA LEU A 191 -8.53 15.42 7.36
C LEU A 191 -7.64 15.47 8.59
N ASP A 192 -6.54 16.22 8.52
CA ASP A 192 -5.69 16.39 9.67
C ASP A 192 -6.27 17.28 10.76
N GLN A 193 -6.97 18.33 10.36
CA GLN A 193 -7.57 19.29 11.28
C GLN A 193 -8.90 18.83 11.90
N ASP A 194 -9.60 17.87 11.30
CA ASP A 194 -11.01 17.57 11.64
C ASP A 194 -11.32 16.07 11.63
N ASP A 195 -11.41 15.48 12.82
CA ASP A 195 -11.77 14.06 13.04
C ASP A 195 -13.17 13.71 12.52
N GLU A 196 -14.09 14.67 12.42
CA GLU A 196 -15.43 14.41 11.87
C GLU A 196 -15.35 14.09 10.38
N ARG A 197 -14.41 14.71 9.65
CA ARG A 197 -14.15 14.38 8.24
C ARG A 197 -13.53 13.01 8.07
N VAL A 198 -12.62 12.62 8.96
CA VAL A 198 -12.07 11.24 8.98
C VAL A 198 -13.19 10.23 9.19
N LYS A 199 -14.07 10.48 10.16
CA LYS A 199 -15.27 9.67 10.41
C LYS A 199 -16.20 9.62 9.19
N ASN A 200 -16.43 10.75 8.53
CA ASN A 200 -17.26 10.81 7.33
C ASN A 200 -16.66 10.00 6.19
N CYS A 201 -15.34 10.05 5.98
CA CYS A 201 -14.65 9.19 5.02
C CYS A 201 -14.92 7.71 5.30
N ILE A 202 -14.70 7.24 6.53
CA ILE A 202 -14.90 5.84 6.91
C ILE A 202 -16.37 5.40 6.76
N THR A 203 -17.32 6.27 7.11
CA THR A 203 -18.74 5.90 7.17
C THR A 203 -19.50 6.07 5.86
N LEU A 204 -19.10 7.00 4.98
CA LEU A 204 -19.86 7.39 3.79
C LEU A 204 -19.20 6.97 2.46
N LEU A 205 -17.90 6.66 2.46
CA LEU A 205 -17.23 6.20 1.25
C LEU A 205 -17.43 4.70 1.03
N PRO A 206 -17.78 4.25 -0.19
CA PRO A 206 -17.99 2.83 -0.48
C PRO A 206 -16.81 1.92 -0.15
N THR A 207 -15.58 2.42 -0.29
CA THR A 207 -14.34 1.68 0.01
C THR A 207 -14.25 1.22 1.47
N PHE A 208 -14.82 1.99 2.41
CA PHE A 208 -14.75 1.70 3.84
C PHE A 208 -16.07 1.18 4.40
N SER A 209 -17.19 1.76 4.00
CA SER A 209 -18.52 1.44 4.53
C SER A 209 -18.98 -0.01 4.33
N GLN A 210 -18.34 -0.75 3.42
CA GLN A 210 -18.63 -2.17 3.16
C GLN A 210 -17.81 -3.13 4.04
N GLN A 211 -16.84 -2.62 4.81
CA GLN A 211 -15.98 -3.43 5.68
C GLN A 211 -16.73 -3.82 6.97
N THR A 212 -16.62 -5.08 7.36
CA THR A 212 -17.19 -5.60 8.62
C THR A 212 -16.08 -5.87 9.62
N ILE A 213 -16.19 -5.28 10.82
CA ILE A 213 -15.26 -5.52 11.94
C ILE A 213 -15.99 -6.19 13.10
N SER A 214 -15.30 -7.02 13.89
CA SER A 214 -15.87 -7.62 15.09
C SER A 214 -15.76 -6.68 16.30
N LEU A 215 -16.64 -6.83 17.30
CA LEU A 215 -16.61 -5.96 18.50
C LEU A 215 -15.29 -6.01 19.28
N ARG A 216 -14.55 -7.11 19.21
CA ARG A 216 -13.23 -7.25 19.88
C ARG A 216 -12.14 -6.41 19.20
N GLU A 217 -12.28 -6.10 17.93
CA GLU A 217 -11.31 -5.33 17.12
C GLU A 217 -11.56 -3.82 17.23
N ILE A 218 -12.66 -3.39 17.88
CA ILE A 218 -13.11 -2.00 17.85
C ILE A 218 -12.05 -0.98 18.29
N PHE A 219 -11.30 -1.27 19.35
CA PHE A 219 -10.30 -0.33 19.87
C PHE A 219 -9.06 -0.26 18.98
N THR A 220 -8.58 -1.41 18.48
CA THR A 220 -7.46 -1.48 17.54
C THR A 220 -7.80 -0.80 16.21
N GLU A 221 -8.99 -1.04 15.69
CA GLU A 221 -9.48 -0.43 14.46
C GLU A 221 -9.69 1.08 14.61
N TYR A 222 -10.22 1.52 15.75
CA TYR A 222 -10.45 2.93 16.05
C TYR A 222 -9.16 3.75 16.08
N GLU A 223 -8.10 3.24 16.71
CA GLU A 223 -6.78 3.91 16.75
C GLU A 223 -6.16 4.04 15.35
N GLY A 224 -6.45 3.10 14.44
CA GLY A 224 -5.90 3.07 13.08
C GLY A 224 -6.72 3.80 12.00
N LEU A 225 -7.91 4.33 12.30
CA LEU A 225 -8.80 4.89 11.26
C LEU A 225 -8.16 6.00 10.43
N ARG A 226 -7.41 6.89 11.09
CA ARG A 226 -6.72 8.01 10.41
C ARG A 226 -5.66 7.49 9.45
N ALA A 227 -4.85 6.53 9.87
CA ALA A 227 -3.84 5.90 9.02
C ALA A 227 -4.49 5.25 7.79
N LYS A 228 -5.60 4.53 7.97
CA LYS A 228 -6.36 3.92 6.86
C LYS A 228 -6.89 4.95 5.85
N VAL A 229 -7.38 6.10 6.33
CA VAL A 229 -7.81 7.17 5.42
C VAL A 229 -6.61 7.78 4.70
N ARG A 230 -5.49 8.00 5.37
CA ARG A 230 -4.26 8.54 4.76
C ARG A 230 -3.70 7.61 3.67
N GLU A 231 -3.59 6.32 3.96
CA GLU A 231 -3.20 5.29 2.97
C GLU A 231 -4.13 5.32 1.75
N TYR A 232 -5.44 5.44 1.97
CA TYR A 232 -6.40 5.59 0.88
C TYR A 232 -6.17 6.86 0.03
N LEU A 233 -5.85 8.00 0.66
CA LEU A 233 -5.51 9.23 -0.07
C LEU A 233 -4.24 9.06 -0.90
N TYR A 234 -3.22 8.41 -0.33
CA TYR A 234 -1.93 8.22 -0.97
C TYR A 234 -2.05 7.38 -2.26
N HIS A 235 -2.87 6.32 -2.24
CA HIS A 235 -3.11 5.48 -3.40
C HIS A 235 -4.21 5.98 -4.36
N LEU A 236 -4.84 7.11 -4.05
CA LEU A 236 -5.92 7.65 -4.87
C LEU A 236 -5.39 8.22 -6.19
N VAL A 237 -6.06 7.89 -7.29
CA VAL A 237 -5.79 8.52 -8.59
C VAL A 237 -6.54 9.86 -8.66
N TRP A 238 -5.83 10.95 -8.37
CA TRP A 238 -6.42 12.28 -8.14
C TRP A 238 -7.05 12.96 -9.37
N HIS A 239 -6.75 12.50 -10.58
CA HIS A 239 -7.46 12.93 -11.78
C HIS A 239 -8.72 12.10 -12.10
N ARG A 240 -9.04 11.08 -11.27
CA ARG A 240 -10.17 10.17 -11.48
C ARG A 240 -11.41 10.67 -10.75
N TRP A 241 -12.15 11.57 -11.39
CA TRP A 241 -13.29 12.28 -10.79
C TRP A 241 -14.35 11.41 -10.12
N LYS A 242 -14.59 10.19 -10.62
CA LYS A 242 -15.57 9.26 -10.04
C LYS A 242 -15.28 8.87 -8.59
N ASP A 243 -14.02 8.95 -8.15
CA ASP A 243 -13.61 8.61 -6.79
C ASP A 243 -13.28 9.87 -5.97
N VAL A 244 -12.67 10.87 -6.61
CA VAL A 244 -12.34 12.14 -5.96
C VAL A 244 -13.59 12.95 -5.61
N SER A 245 -14.63 12.94 -6.44
CA SER A 245 -15.86 13.70 -6.15
C SER A 245 -16.59 13.17 -4.90
N PRO A 246 -16.82 11.85 -4.75
CA PRO A 246 -17.36 11.31 -3.50
C PRO A 246 -16.50 11.58 -2.27
N LEU A 247 -15.16 11.52 -2.38
CA LEU A 247 -14.25 11.87 -1.28
C LEU A 247 -14.48 13.31 -0.81
N TYR A 248 -14.49 14.27 -1.74
CA TYR A 248 -14.69 15.67 -1.42
C TYR A 248 -16.10 15.94 -0.88
N GLU A 249 -17.13 15.44 -1.55
CA GLU A 249 -18.53 15.74 -1.20
C GLU A 249 -18.93 15.06 0.11
N LYS A 250 -18.65 13.76 0.26
CA LYS A 250 -19.11 12.98 1.42
C LYS A 250 -18.10 12.98 2.55
N GLY A 251 -16.81 12.88 2.24
CA GLY A 251 -15.75 12.84 3.25
C GLY A 251 -15.45 14.22 3.81
N LEU A 252 -15.14 15.17 2.91
CA LEU A 252 -14.70 16.52 3.29
C LEU A 252 -15.83 17.54 3.42
N GLY A 253 -17.04 17.21 2.95
CA GLY A 253 -18.21 18.11 2.98
C GLY A 253 -18.20 19.22 1.94
N VAL A 254 -17.38 19.13 0.89
CA VAL A 254 -17.26 20.15 -0.15
C VAL A 254 -17.65 19.58 -1.52
N ALA A 255 -18.60 20.23 -2.18
CA ALA A 255 -19.00 19.84 -3.52
C ALA A 255 -18.02 20.43 -4.55
N LEU A 256 -17.35 19.58 -5.33
CA LEU A 256 -16.47 20.05 -6.39
C LEU A 256 -17.28 20.83 -7.46
N PRO A 257 -16.72 21.92 -8.02
CA PRO A 257 -17.25 22.53 -9.24
C PRO A 257 -17.30 21.53 -10.39
N SER A 258 -17.91 21.92 -11.52
CA SER A 258 -18.01 21.01 -12.67
C SER A 258 -16.63 20.56 -13.16
N THR A 259 -16.43 19.25 -13.28
CA THR A 259 -15.19 18.64 -13.76
C THR A 259 -15.23 18.24 -15.23
N LYS A 260 -16.37 18.47 -15.91
CA LYS A 260 -16.58 18.07 -17.32
C LYS A 260 -15.58 18.71 -18.26
N ASP A 261 -15.20 19.95 -17.99
CA ASP A 261 -14.32 20.73 -18.84
C ASP A 261 -12.86 20.20 -18.82
N PHE A 262 -12.52 19.30 -17.90
CA PHE A 262 -11.20 18.65 -17.85
C PHE A 262 -11.11 17.36 -18.67
N GLN A 263 -12.20 16.85 -19.25
CA GLN A 263 -12.19 15.55 -19.94
C GLN A 263 -11.21 15.52 -21.12
N ASP A 264 -11.27 16.54 -21.98
CA ASP A 264 -10.38 16.63 -23.15
C ASP A 264 -8.92 16.82 -22.72
N ALA A 265 -8.69 17.61 -21.65
CA ALA A 265 -7.36 17.81 -21.10
C ALA A 265 -6.76 16.53 -20.51
N LEU A 266 -7.56 15.73 -19.82
CA LEU A 266 -7.15 14.43 -19.28
C LEU A 266 -6.86 13.42 -20.39
N GLN A 267 -7.63 13.44 -21.48
CA GLN A 267 -7.35 12.61 -22.65
C GLN A 267 -6.02 13.01 -23.30
N ALA A 268 -5.79 14.30 -23.54
CA ALA A 268 -4.53 14.79 -24.09
C ALA A 268 -3.34 14.45 -23.18
N ARG A 269 -3.49 14.60 -21.85
CA ARG A 269 -2.47 14.16 -20.87
C ARG A 269 -2.16 12.68 -20.98
N HIS A 270 -3.17 11.82 -21.09
CA HIS A 270 -2.96 10.38 -21.23
C HIS A 270 -2.13 10.06 -22.48
N ASP A 271 -2.46 10.70 -23.60
CA ASP A 271 -1.76 10.50 -24.87
C ASP A 271 -0.32 11.04 -24.82
N ILE A 272 -0.09 12.19 -24.16
CA ILE A 272 1.27 12.73 -23.96
C ILE A 272 2.11 11.79 -23.09
N VAL A 273 1.58 11.33 -21.95
CA VAL A 273 2.34 10.54 -20.97
C VAL A 273 2.52 9.08 -21.38
N HIS A 274 1.46 8.43 -21.87
CA HIS A 274 1.46 6.97 -22.10
C HIS A 274 1.62 6.57 -23.56
N ARG A 275 1.46 7.50 -24.51
CA ARG A 275 1.64 7.26 -25.95
C ARG A 275 2.70 8.18 -26.56
N SER A 276 3.54 8.78 -25.72
CA SER A 276 4.66 9.64 -26.13
C SER A 276 4.23 10.79 -27.06
N GLY A 277 3.08 11.41 -26.78
CA GLY A 277 2.59 12.57 -27.55
C GLY A 277 1.84 12.19 -28.82
N THR A 278 1.31 10.97 -28.94
CA THR A 278 0.46 10.55 -30.06
C THR A 278 -0.89 10.03 -29.59
N ASP A 279 -1.95 10.23 -30.39
CA ASP A 279 -3.27 9.67 -30.11
C ASP A 279 -3.33 8.16 -30.41
N LYS A 280 -4.50 7.54 -30.22
CA LYS A 280 -4.72 6.12 -30.49
C LYS A 280 -4.65 5.75 -31.98
N GLU A 281 -4.77 6.71 -32.87
CA GLU A 281 -4.62 6.58 -34.32
C GLU A 281 -3.17 6.82 -34.79
N GLY A 282 -2.27 7.24 -33.90
CA GLY A 282 -0.87 7.55 -34.19
C GLY A 282 -0.65 8.99 -34.68
N ASN A 283 -1.64 9.88 -34.61
CA ASN A 283 -1.45 11.28 -34.96
C ASN A 283 -0.78 12.03 -33.80
N PRO A 284 0.10 13.01 -34.08
CA PRO A 284 0.70 13.84 -33.04
C PRO A 284 -0.34 14.67 -32.28
N VAL A 285 -0.25 14.69 -30.95
CA VAL A 285 -1.02 15.59 -30.09
C VAL A 285 -0.38 16.98 -30.15
N VAL A 286 -1.09 17.95 -30.70
CA VAL A 286 -0.59 19.33 -30.83
C VAL A 286 -1.14 20.18 -29.69
N ILE A 287 -0.23 20.70 -28.86
CA ILE A 287 -0.54 21.63 -27.75
C ILE A 287 0.16 22.96 -28.03
N SER A 288 -0.61 24.04 -28.01
CA SER A 288 -0.09 25.41 -28.10
C SER A 288 0.11 26.04 -26.72
N GLU A 289 0.91 27.11 -26.64
CA GLU A 289 1.02 27.91 -25.41
C GLU A 289 -0.34 28.45 -24.95
N ASN A 290 -1.25 28.76 -25.88
CA ASN A 290 -2.58 29.24 -25.54
C ASN A 290 -3.40 28.14 -24.83
N ASP A 291 -3.27 26.88 -25.26
CA ASP A 291 -3.97 25.75 -24.62
C ASP A 291 -3.48 25.56 -23.19
N VAL A 292 -2.17 25.68 -22.95
CA VAL A 292 -1.58 25.64 -21.60
C VAL A 292 -2.11 26.80 -20.74
N ARG A 293 -2.15 28.03 -21.28
CA ARG A 293 -2.65 29.20 -20.54
C ARG A 293 -4.13 29.08 -20.20
N GLN A 294 -4.93 28.57 -21.12
CA GLN A 294 -6.35 28.31 -20.89
C GLN A 294 -6.55 27.26 -19.80
N LEU A 295 -5.86 26.13 -19.89
CA LEU A 295 -5.93 25.07 -18.87
C LEU A 295 -5.44 25.58 -17.51
N SER A 296 -4.34 26.33 -17.47
CA SER A 296 -3.83 26.94 -16.23
C SER A 296 -4.86 27.84 -15.57
N GLY A 297 -5.52 28.70 -16.35
CA GLY A 297 -6.58 29.57 -15.84
C GLY A 297 -7.80 28.80 -15.35
N GLN A 298 -8.19 27.72 -16.06
CA GLN A 298 -9.27 26.83 -15.63
C GLN A 298 -8.94 26.12 -14.32
N VAL A 299 -7.72 25.57 -14.19
CA VAL A 299 -7.24 24.93 -12.96
C VAL A 299 -7.20 25.92 -11.80
N GLU A 300 -6.63 27.11 -11.99
CA GLU A 300 -6.56 28.12 -10.93
C GLU A 300 -7.97 28.54 -10.46
N ALA A 301 -8.89 28.78 -11.40
CA ALA A 301 -10.26 29.14 -11.09
C ALA A 301 -11.01 28.02 -10.36
N PHE A 302 -10.84 26.77 -10.81
CA PHE A 302 -11.43 25.59 -10.17
C PHE A 302 -10.92 25.42 -8.74
N CYS A 303 -9.61 25.39 -8.55
CA CYS A 303 -9.00 25.22 -7.22
C CYS A 303 -9.32 26.39 -6.28
N GLY A 304 -9.38 27.61 -6.80
CA GLY A 304 -9.81 28.77 -6.02
C GLY A 304 -11.26 28.65 -5.51
N GLN A 305 -12.18 28.12 -6.33
CA GLN A 305 -13.55 27.85 -5.91
C GLN A 305 -13.62 26.72 -4.87
N VAL A 306 -12.82 25.66 -5.03
CA VAL A 306 -12.75 24.56 -4.05
C VAL A 306 -12.22 25.06 -2.71
N ALA A 307 -11.12 25.83 -2.70
CA ALA A 307 -10.54 26.37 -1.49
C ALA A 307 -11.53 27.28 -0.74
N ALA A 308 -12.24 28.16 -1.46
CA ALA A 308 -13.20 29.09 -0.86
C ALA A 308 -14.41 28.39 -0.21
N GLN A 309 -14.79 27.18 -0.67
CA GLN A 309 -15.88 26.42 -0.04
C GLN A 309 -15.54 25.92 1.36
N PHE A 310 -14.26 25.73 1.67
CA PHE A 310 -13.86 25.35 3.03
C PHE A 310 -13.94 26.51 4.03
N ASP A 311 -13.85 27.76 3.57
CA ASP A 311 -13.95 28.95 4.42
C ASP A 311 -15.40 29.28 4.82
N THR A 312 -16.39 28.74 4.10
CA THR A 312 -17.81 29.04 4.35
C THR A 312 -18.43 28.26 5.52
N GLY A 313 -17.70 27.32 6.12
CA GLY A 313 -18.19 26.46 7.21
C GLY A 313 -19.24 25.44 6.75
N PHE A 314 -19.39 24.36 7.51
CA PHE A 314 -20.45 23.36 7.33
C PHE A 314 -21.85 23.94 7.56
#